data_AF-A0A534W940-F1
#
_entry.id   AF-A0A534W940-F1
#
_cell.length_a   1.000
_cell.length_b   1.000
_cell.length_c   1.000
_cell.angle_alpha   90.00
_cell.angle_beta   90.00
_cell.angle_gamma   90.00
#
_symmetry.space_group_name_H-M   'P 1'
#
loop_
_entity.id
_entity.type
_entity.pdbx_description
1 polymer ?
#
loop_
_entity_poly.entity_id
_entity_poly.type
_entity_poly.pdbx_seq_one_letter_code
_entity_poly.pdbx_strand_id
1 'polypeptide(L)' 'MFDHVGLPVSDFARSVSFYRAALEPLGYGLESHDDQARSAGFGRPGAPQLWLGVGRTGAALHLAFQAKDRASVQRFHAAA' A
#
# COMPACT_ATOMS: atom_id res chain seq x y z
N MET A 1 -0.57 0.06 18.55
CA MET A 1 0.32 0.85 17.71
C MET A 1 1.08 -0.12 16.84
N PHE A 2 0.90 -0.06 15.53
CA PHE A 2 1.65 -0.90 14.60
C PHE A 2 2.76 -0.06 13.99
N ASP A 3 3.96 -0.62 13.89
CA ASP A 3 5.04 0.01 13.13
C ASP A 3 4.79 -0.16 11.63
N HIS A 4 4.50 -1.40 11.22
CA HIS A 4 4.12 -1.75 9.86
C HIS A 4 3.26 -3.02 9.81
N VAL A 5 2.67 -3.30 8.65
CA VAL A 5 1.89 -4.51 8.35
C VAL A 5 2.36 -5.10 7.02
N GLY A 6 2.55 -6.42 7.00
CA GLY A 6 2.83 -7.18 5.77
C GLY A 6 1.54 -7.73 5.14
N LEU A 7 1.40 -7.55 3.83
CA LEU A 7 0.28 -8.03 3.02
C LEU A 7 0.83 -8.97 1.92
N PRO A 8 0.56 -10.28 1.99
CA PRO A 8 0.87 -11.18 0.90
C PRO A 8 -0.03 -10.90 -0.30
N VAL A 9 0.56 -10.77 -1.48
CA VAL A 9 -0.13 -10.53 -2.75
C VAL A 9 0.16 -11.62 -3.77
N SER A 10 -0.81 -11.93 -4.63
CA SER A 10 -0.67 -12.96 -5.66
C SER A 10 0.07 -12.46 -6.90
N ASP A 11 -0.05 -11.17 -7.22
CA ASP A 11 0.63 -10.51 -8.34
C ASP A 11 1.31 -9.24 -7.82
N PHE A 12 2.65 -9.26 -7.79
CA PHE A 12 3.45 -8.17 -7.25
C PHE A 12 3.33 -6.87 -8.07
N ALA A 13 3.57 -6.95 -9.37
CA ALA A 13 3.61 -5.75 -10.22
C ALA A 13 2.23 -5.07 -10.27
N ARG A 14 1.16 -5.87 -10.41
CA ARG A 14 -0.21 -5.35 -10.37
C ARG A 14 -0.53 -4.70 -9.03
N SER A 15 -0.14 -5.33 -7.93
CA SER A 15 -0.43 -4.80 -6.58
C SER A 15 0.36 -3.53 -6.29
N VAL A 16 1.64 -3.47 -6.65
CA VAL A 16 2.45 -2.25 -6.51
C VAL A 16 1.83 -1.10 -7.30
N SER A 17 1.41 -1.34 -8.55
CA SER A 17 0.74 -0.32 -9.37
C SER A 17 -0.56 0.17 -8.72
N PHE A 18 -1.38 -0.75 -8.22
CA PHE A 18 -2.63 -0.42 -7.54
C PHE A 18 -2.39 0.42 -6.29
N TYR A 19 -1.54 -0.03 -5.36
CA TYR A 19 -1.31 0.67 -4.10
C TYR A 19 -0.58 2.01 -4.29
N ARG A 20 0.29 2.13 -5.30
CA ARG A 20 0.89 3.42 -5.65
C ARG A 20 -0.16 4.45 -6.04
N ALA A 21 -1.07 4.10 -6.95
CA ALA A 21 -2.14 5.00 -7.39
C ALA A 21 -3.15 5.28 -6.27
N ALA A 22 -3.59 4.25 -5.55
CA ALA A 22 -4.58 4.38 -4.50
C ALA A 22 -4.07 5.25 -3.35
N LEU A 23 -2.81 5.10 -2.92
CA LEU A 23 -2.30 5.73 -1.70
C LEU A 23 -1.73 7.15 -1.91
N GLU A 24 -1.37 7.52 -3.15
CA GLU A 24 -0.86 8.86 -3.47
C GLU A 24 -1.80 10.00 -2.98
N PRO A 25 -3.14 9.96 -3.19
CA PRO A 25 -4.04 11.01 -2.72
C PRO A 25 -4.12 11.19 -1.20
N LEU A 26 -3.63 10.19 -0.46
CA LEU A 26 -3.53 10.21 1.00
C LEU A 26 -2.16 10.71 1.48
N GLY A 27 -1.23 10.96 0.55
CA GLY A 27 0.13 11.44 0.84
C GLY A 27 1.10 10.33 1.24
N TYR A 28 0.80 9.07 0.87
CA TYR A 28 1.75 7.97 1.02
C TYR A 28 2.39 7.65 -0.33
N GLY A 29 3.69 7.39 -0.32
CA GLY A 29 4.49 7.01 -1.47
C GLY A 29 5.02 5.58 -1.38
N LEU A 30 5.72 5.17 -2.43
CA LEU A 30 6.54 3.97 -2.45
C LEU A 30 7.92 4.31 -1.89
N GLU A 31 8.17 3.87 -0.65
CA GLU A 31 9.35 4.23 0.13
C GLU A 31 10.45 3.17 0.06
N SER A 32 10.11 1.95 -0.37
CA SER A 32 11.05 0.85 -0.61
C SER A 32 10.55 -0.02 -1.74
N HIS A 33 11.42 -0.45 -2.63
CA HIS A 33 11.07 -1.32 -3.75
C HIS A 33 12.25 -2.20 -4.13
N ASP A 34 12.03 -3.51 -4.13
CA ASP A 34 12.99 -4.52 -4.57
C ASP A 34 12.26 -5.53 -5.46
N ASP A 35 12.55 -5.47 -6.77
CA ASP A 35 11.96 -6.38 -7.75
C ASP A 35 12.49 -7.81 -7.64
N GLN A 36 13.74 -7.99 -7.19
CA GLN A 36 14.35 -9.31 -7.05
C GLN A 36 13.75 -10.05 -5.86
N ALA A 37 13.62 -9.37 -4.72
CA ALA A 37 12.95 -9.89 -3.54
C ALA A 37 11.41 -9.87 -3.66
N ARG A 38 10.87 -9.21 -4.68
CA ARG A 38 9.44 -8.93 -4.86
C ARG A 38 8.82 -8.33 -3.61
N SER A 39 9.46 -7.29 -3.09
CA SER A 39 9.09 -6.58 -1.87
C SER A 39 8.90 -5.09 -2.15
N ALA A 40 7.83 -4.50 -1.62
CA ALA A 40 7.56 -3.07 -1.74
C ALA A 40 6.97 -2.50 -0.45
N GLY A 41 7.49 -1.37 0.01
CA GLY A 41 7.02 -0.68 1.21
C GLY A 41 6.36 0.65 0.85
N PHE A 42 5.12 0.85 1.30
CA PHE A 42 4.38 2.10 1.14
C PHE A 42 4.23 2.82 2.47
N GLY A 43 4.34 4.14 2.47
CA GLY A 43 4.20 4.93 3.68
C GLY A 43 4.44 6.41 3.47
N ARG A 44 4.58 7.15 4.58
CA ARG A 44 5.04 8.55 4.52
C ARG A 44 6.53 8.56 4.19
N PRO A 45 7.09 9.70 3.73
CA PRO A 45 8.51 9.83 3.46
C PRO A 45 9.38 9.29 4.62
N GLY A 46 10.21 8.29 4.32
CA GLY A 46 11.11 7.64 5.27
C GLY A 46 10.47 6.70 6.30
N ALA A 47 9.17 6.40 6.17
CA ALA A 47 8.42 5.58 7.13
C ALA A 47 7.45 4.61 6.42
N PRO A 48 7.95 3.55 5.77
CA PRO A 48 7.12 2.50 5.17
C PRO A 48 6.31 1.74 6.21
N GLN A 49 4.99 1.68 6.04
CA GLN A 49 4.02 1.10 6.98
C GLN A 49 3.23 -0.07 6.38
N LEU A 50 3.07 -0.14 5.06
CA LEU A 50 2.45 -1.26 4.36
C LEU A 50 3.49 -1.95 3.50
N TRP A 51 3.78 -3.22 3.77
CA TRP A 51 4.70 -4.02 2.98
C TRP A 51 3.95 -5.04 2.12
N LEU A 52 4.21 -5.03 0.82
CA LEU A 52 3.75 -6.03 -0.12
C LEU A 52 4.86 -7.06 -0.34
N GLY A 53 4.48 -8.34 -0.36
CA GLY A 53 5.36 -9.44 -0.74
C GLY A 53 4.59 -10.53 -1.45
N VAL A 54 5.21 -11.25 -2.39
CA VAL A 54 4.53 -12.38 -3.04
C VAL A 54 4.34 -13.52 -2.04
N GLY A 55 3.12 -14.03 -1.96
CA GLY A 55 2.83 -15.14 -1.05
C GLY A 55 1.44 -15.73 -1.25
N ARG A 56 1.10 -16.71 -0.42
CA ARG A 56 -0.23 -17.29 -0.38
C ARG A 56 -1.21 -16.24 0.16
N THR A 57 -2.18 -15.85 -0.66
CA THR A 57 -3.27 -14.98 -0.23
C THR A 57 -4.26 -15.79 0.63
N GLY A 58 -4.76 -15.17 1.70
CA GLY A 58 -5.68 -15.78 2.67
C GLY A 58 -7.12 -15.29 2.55
N ALA A 59 -7.84 -15.34 3.68
CA ALA A 59 -9.17 -14.74 3.81
C ALA A 59 -9.13 -13.21 3.61
N ALA A 60 -10.30 -12.60 3.44
CA ALA A 60 -10.43 -11.16 3.32
C ALA A 60 -9.80 -10.44 4.54
N LEU A 61 -9.00 -9.42 4.25
CA LEU A 61 -8.37 -8.55 5.25
C LEU A 61 -8.97 -7.16 5.14
N HIS A 62 -9.25 -6.52 6.28
CA HIS A 62 -9.63 -5.11 6.33
C HIS A 62 -8.43 -4.27 6.80
N LEU A 63 -8.00 -3.34 5.95
CA LEU A 63 -7.02 -2.30 6.26
C LEU A 63 -7.66 -0.94 6.00
N ALA A 64 -7.45 0.00 6.92
CA ALA A 64 -7.93 1.36 6.81
C ALA A 64 -6.76 2.35 6.89
N PHE A 65 -6.75 3.33 5.99
CA PHE A 65 -5.73 4.37 5.92
C PHE A 65 -6.31 5.69 6.39
N GLN A 66 -5.51 6.48 7.10
CA GLN A 66 -5.96 7.78 7.58
C GLN A 66 -5.98 8.80 6.43
N ALA A 67 -7.12 9.45 6.23
CA ALA A 67 -7.25 10.58 5.31
C ALA A 67 -7.34 11.89 6.09
N LYS A 68 -6.78 12.97 5.53
CA LYS A 68 -6.86 14.31 6.14
C LYS A 68 -8.25 14.95 6.02
N ASP A 69 -9.01 14.58 4.99
CA ASP A 69 -10.32 15.12 4.67
C ASP A 69 -11.12 14.17 3.76
N ARG A 70 -12.42 14.45 3.58
CA ARG A 70 -13.31 13.66 2.71
C ARG A 70 -12.93 13.72 1.24
N ALA A 71 -12.32 14.81 0.78
CA ALA A 71 -11.90 14.94 -0.62
C ALA A 71 -10.74 13.99 -0.95
N SER A 72 -9.82 13.75 0.00
CA SER A 72 -8.77 12.74 -0.11
C SER A 72 -9.35 11.33 -0.16
N VAL A 73 -10.43 11.03 0.58
CA VAL A 73 -11.14 9.75 0.47
C VAL A 73 -11.72 9.56 -0.93
N GLN A 74 -12.35 10.59 -1.49
CA GLN A 74 -12.90 10.53 -2.85
C GLN A 74 -11.82 10.31 -3.91
N ARG A 75 -10.69 11.02 -3.81
CA ARG A 75 -9.55 10.83 -4.72
C ARG A 75 -8.91 9.44 -4.59
N PHE A 76 -8.74 8.94 -3.36
CA PHE A 76 -8.28 7.57 -3.09
C PHE A 76 -9.17 6.56 -3.82
N HIS A 77 -10.49 6.69 -3.68
CA HIS A 77 -11.45 5.77 -4.31
C HIS A 77 -11.49 5.91 -5.83
N ALA A 78 -11.31 7.11 -6.38
CA ALA A 78 -11.34 7.31 -7.82
C ALA A 78 -10.04 6.85 -8.53
N ALA A 79 -8.94 6.72 -7.80
CA ALA A 79 -7.62 6.43 -8.35
C ALA A 79 -7.38 4.94 -8.65
N ALA A 80 -8.25 4.03 -8.19
CA ALA A 80 -7.99 2.60 -8.22
C ALA A 80 -9.25 1.74 -8.34
#